data_AF-A0A5T1TDP4-F1
#
_entry.id   AF-A0A5T1TDP4-F1
#
_cell.length_a   1.000
_cell.length_b   1.000
_cell.length_c   1.000
_cell.angle_alpha   90.00
_cell.angle_beta   90.00
_cell.angle_gamma   90.00
#
_symmetry.space_group_name_H-M   'P 1'
#
loop_
_entity.id
_entity.type
_entity.pdbx_description
1 polymer ?
#
loop_
_entity_poly.entity_id
_entity_poly.type
_entity_poly.pdbx_seq_one_letter_code
_entity_poly.pdbx_strand_id
1 'polypeptide(L)' 'LALENNLWISNIEWLQSEENSYRKISLNIFGDFSPILSFMKQLENSDLHYQIHKFEIDNTTSLNLHLKLTLSFISLAKLK' A
#
# COMPACT_ATOMS: atom_id res chain seq x y z
N LEU A 1 -6.48 -5.32 -6.12
CA LEU A 1 -6.83 -4.25 -5.16
C LEU A 1 -6.78 -2.84 -5.77
N ALA A 2 -5.62 -2.16 -5.94
CA ALA A 2 -5.62 -0.75 -6.37
C ALA A 2 -6.24 -0.52 -7.77
N LEU A 3 -5.91 -1.36 -8.76
CA LEU A 3 -6.51 -1.30 -10.10
C LEU A 3 -8.03 -1.58 -10.09
N GLU A 4 -8.51 -2.44 -9.19
CA GLU A 4 -9.94 -2.73 -9.01
C GLU A 4 -10.72 -1.54 -8.45
N ASN A 5 -10.03 -0.59 -7.82
CA ASN A 5 -10.62 0.65 -7.30
C ASN A 5 -10.42 1.83 -8.25
N ASN A 6 -10.01 1.62 -9.51
CA ASN A 6 -9.69 2.68 -10.48
C ASN A 6 -8.61 3.65 -9.97
N LEU A 7 -7.67 3.16 -9.17
CA LEU A 7 -6.54 3.97 -8.70
C LEU A 7 -5.36 3.87 -9.66
N TRP A 8 -4.69 4.99 -9.90
CA TRP A 8 -3.50 5.03 -10.74
C TRP A 8 -2.24 4.85 -9.89
N ILE A 9 -1.52 3.76 -10.11
CA ILE A 9 -0.23 3.52 -9.43
C ILE A 9 0.86 4.23 -10.24
N SER A 10 1.47 5.26 -9.68
CA SER A 10 2.56 5.99 -10.32
C SER A 10 3.93 5.36 -10.11
N ASN A 11 4.13 4.70 -8.96
CA ASN A 11 5.37 3.99 -8.68
C ASN A 11 5.17 2.81 -7.71
N ILE A 12 5.95 1.76 -7.95
CA ILE A 12 6.12 0.62 -7.04
C ILE A 12 7.62 0.42 -6.82
N GLU A 13 8.06 0.55 -5.58
CA GLU A 13 9.47 0.39 -5.22
C GLU A 13 9.63 -0.71 -4.18
N TRP A 14 10.52 -1.66 -4.46
CA TRP A 14 10.92 -2.67 -3.48
C TRP A 14 12.03 -2.08 -2.61
N LEU A 15 11.78 -1.98 -1.31
CA LEU A 15 12.76 -1.46 -0.36
C LEU A 15 13.59 -2.61 0.20
N GLN A 16 14.91 -2.41 0.28
CA GLN A 16 15.83 -3.38 0.85
C GLN A 16 15.48 -3.58 2.34
N SER A 17 15.26 -4.82 2.78
CA SER A 17 15.00 -5.12 4.19
C SER A 17 16.32 -5.23 4.93
N GLU A 18 16.52 -4.46 6.00
CA GLU A 18 17.82 -4.44 6.68
C GLU A 18 18.14 -5.70 7.48
N GLU A 19 17.18 -6.54 7.90
CA GLU A 19 17.58 -7.71 8.72
C GLU A 19 16.59 -8.87 8.90
N ASN A 20 15.39 -8.85 8.32
CA ASN A 20 14.42 -9.95 8.51
C ASN A 20 13.60 -10.18 7.25
N SER A 21 13.12 -11.42 7.09
CA SER A 21 12.42 -12.11 5.99
C SER A 21 11.21 -11.42 5.33
N TYR A 22 11.09 -10.10 5.45
CA TYR A 22 9.94 -9.29 5.09
C TYR A 22 10.24 -8.48 3.84
N ARG A 23 9.43 -8.69 2.80
CA ARG A 23 9.50 -7.87 1.59
C ARG A 23 8.78 -6.56 1.86
N LYS A 24 9.53 -5.46 1.87
CA LYS A 24 9.00 -4.10 2.03
C LYS A 24 8.77 -3.47 0.65
N ILE A 25 7.60 -2.85 0.48
CA ILE A 25 7.13 -2.24 -0.75
C ILE A 25 6.67 -0.81 -0.44
N SER A 26 7.07 0.14 -1.27
CA SER A 26 6.55 1.50 -1.28
C SER A 26 5.70 1.70 -2.53
N LEU A 27 4.55 2.33 -2.35
CA LEU A 27 3.53 2.57 -3.37
C LEU A 27 3.21 4.06 -3.40
N ASN A 28 3.21 4.62 -4.60
CA ASN A 28 2.66 5.94 -4.87
C ASN A 28 1.42 5.76 -5.73
N ILE A 29 0.27 6.17 -5.20
CA ILE A 29 -1.05 5.94 -5.80
C ILE A 29 -1.78 7.27 -5.90
N PHE A 30 -2.45 7.49 -7.02
CA PHE A 30 -3.27 8.67 -7.28
C PHE A 30 -4.74 8.28 -7.48
N GLY A 31 -5.64 9.08 -6.94
CA GLY A 31 -7.07 8.97 -7.21
C GLY A 31 -7.93 9.82 -6.26
N ASP A 32 -9.24 9.69 -6.43
CA ASP A 32 -10.21 10.35 -5.55
C ASP A 32 -10.23 9.69 -4.15
N PHE A 33 -10.71 10.43 -3.15
CA PHE A 33 -10.77 9.95 -1.77
C PHE A 33 -11.59 8.66 -1.60
N SER A 34 -12.73 8.55 -2.28
CA SER A 34 -13.63 7.39 -2.18
C SER A 34 -12.98 6.08 -2.70
N PRO A 35 -12.40 6.06 -3.92
CA PRO A 35 -11.51 4.99 -4.39
C PRO A 35 -10.40 4.60 -3.41
N ILE A 36 -9.69 5.58 -2.84
CA ILE A 36 -8.61 5.34 -1.88
C ILE A 36 -9.16 4.65 -0.62
N LEU A 37 -10.28 5.12 -0.08
CA LEU A 37 -10.92 4.53 1.09
C LEU A 37 -11.37 3.08 0.81
N SER A 38 -11.93 2.82 -0.37
CA SER A 38 -12.35 1.47 -0.77
C SER A 38 -11.15 0.52 -0.90
N PHE A 39 -10.05 0.98 -1.49
CA PHE A 39 -8.79 0.24 -1.52
C PHE A 39 -8.28 -0.10 -0.11
N MET A 40 -8.31 0.85 0.82
CA MET A 40 -7.86 0.61 2.20
C MET A 40 -8.75 -0.39 2.94
N LYS A 41 -10.06 -0.35 2.73
CA LYS A 41 -10.99 -1.35 3.28
C LYS A 41 -10.71 -2.75 2.71
N GLN A 42 -10.40 -2.87 1.43
CA GLN A 42 -10.05 -4.17 0.85
C GLN A 42 -8.72 -4.69 1.37
N LEU A 43 -7.74 -3.80 1.59
CA LEU A 43 -6.46 -4.16 2.19
C LEU A 43 -6.66 -4.66 3.63
N GLU A 44 -7.43 -3.95 4.45
CA GLU A 44 -7.82 -4.34 5.81
C GLU A 44 -8.50 -5.72 5.85
N ASN A 45 -9.39 -6.01 4.90
CA ASN A 45 -10.11 -7.28 4.81
C ASN A 45 -9.35 -8.36 4.02
N SER A 46 -8.09 -8.14 3.66
CA SER A 46 -7.31 -9.14 2.93
C SER A 46 -6.74 -10.20 3.85
N ASP A 47 -6.60 -11.44 3.37
CA ASP A 47 -5.95 -12.54 4.09
C ASP A 47 -4.41 -12.40 4.16
N LEU A 48 -3.86 -11.23 3.82
CA LEU A 48 -2.43 -10.97 3.79
C LEU A 48 -1.94 -10.59 5.19
N HIS A 49 -0.85 -11.22 5.64
CA HIS A 49 -0.10 -10.75 6.80
C HIS A 49 0.83 -9.61 6.37
N TYR A 50 0.46 -8.38 6.71
CA TYR A 50 1.25 -7.19 6.41
C TYR A 50 1.33 -6.23 7.59
N GLN A 51 2.32 -5.33 7.53
CA GLN A 51 2.44 -4.18 8.42
C GLN A 51 2.48 -2.91 7.58
N ILE A 52 1.69 -1.90 7.97
CA ILE A 52 1.75 -0.56 7.39
C ILE A 52 2.86 0.23 8.11
N HIS A 53 3.85 0.70 7.36
CA HIS A 53 4.96 1.54 7.86
C HIS A 53 4.73 3.02 7.59
N LYS A 54 4.09 3.33 6.47
CA LYS A 54 3.77 4.71 6.08
C LYS A 54 2.38 4.73 5.45
N PHE A 55 1.56 5.67 5.89
CA PHE A 55 0.30 6.03 5.26
C PHE A 55 0.21 7.55 5.28
N GLU A 56 0.27 8.16 4.11
CA GLU A 56 0.19 9.60 3.93
C GLU A 56 -0.73 9.88 2.75
N ILE A 57 -1.66 10.81 2.92
CA ILE A 57 -2.51 11.32 1.85
C ILE A 57 -2.25 12.81 1.74
N ASP A 58 -1.82 13.23 0.56
CA ASP A 58 -1.59 14.63 0.24
C ASP A 58 -2.44 15.07 -0.96
N ASN A 59 -2.97 16.30 -0.87
CA ASN A 59 -3.77 16.91 -1.92
C ASN A 59 -2.86 17.77 -2.80
N THR A 60 -2.15 17.11 -3.73
CA THR A 60 -1.15 17.77 -4.59
C THR A 60 -1.79 18.67 -5.66
N THR A 61 -3.00 18.34 -6.10
CA THR A 61 -3.82 19.14 -7.03
C THR A 61 -5.30 18.90 -6.70
N SER A 62 -6.13 19.93 -6.80
CA SER A 62 -7.41 20.11 -6.08
C SER A 62 -8.47 18.99 -6.12
N LEU A 63 -8.26 17.91 -6.85
CA LEU A 63 -9.17 16.74 -6.90
C LEU A 63 -8.45 15.40 -7.03
N ASN A 64 -7.12 15.34 -7.11
CA ASN A 64 -6.38 14.08 -7.27
C ASN A 64 -5.43 13.89 -6.09
N LEU A 65 -5.81 13.02 -5.16
CA LEU A 65 -5.05 12.76 -3.95
C LEU A 65 -3.89 11.83 -4.25
N HIS A 66 -2.73 12.13 -3.67
CA HIS A 66 -1.57 11.27 -3.68
C HIS A 66 -1.55 10.47 -2.37
N LEU A 67 -1.81 9.17 -2.47
CA LEU A 67 -1.57 8.20 -1.40
C LEU A 67 -0.13 7.69 -1.50
N LYS A 68 0.65 7.91 -0.44
CA LYS A 68 1.98 7.30 -0.25
C LYS A 68 1.84 6.22 0.81
N LEU A 69 2.01 4.97 0.39
CA LEU A 69 1.80 3.79 1.22
C LEU A 69 3.06 2.94 1.25
N THR A 70 3.56 2.62 2.44
CA THR A 70 4.66 1.67 2.59
C THR A 70 4.19 0.50 3.44
N LEU A 71 4.33 -0.71 2.91
CA LEU A 71 3.93 -1.96 3.53
C LEU A 71 5.11 -2.91 3.63
N SER A 72 5.10 -3.82 4.60
CA SER A 72 5.92 -5.02 4.56
C SER A 72 5.04 -6.26 4.68
N PHE A 73 5.30 -7.26 3.85
CA PHE A 73 4.63 -8.55 3.96
C PHE A 73 5.40 -9.46 4.91
N ILE A 74 4.71 -9.90 5.96
CA ILE A 74 5.25 -10.81 6.94
C ILE A 74 5.09 -12.22 6.37
N SER A 75 6.16 -12.71 5.74
CA SER A 75 6.26 -14.14 5.47
C SER A 75 6.37 -14.82 6.82
N LEU A 76 5.26 -15.42 7.30
CA LEU A 76 5.35 -16.46 8.31
C LEU A 76 6.14 -17.59 7.63
N ALA A 77 7.47 -17.58 7.79
CA ALA A 77 8.24 -18.79 7.60
C ALA A 77 7.47 -19.87 8.36
N LYS A 78 6.97 -20.87 7.62
CA LYS A 78 6.14 -21.94 8.18
C LYS A 78 6.75 -22.33 9.52
N LEU A 79 6.03 -22.08 10.62
CA LEU A 79 6.25 -22.81 11.86
C LEU A 79 5.99 -24.27 11.49
N LYS A 80 7.04 -24.98 11.11
CA LYS A 80 7.08 -26.41 10.86
C LYS A 80 8.25 -26.98 11.63
#